data_AF-A0A936NMM7-F1
#
_entry.id   AF-A0A936NMM7-F1
#
_cell.length_a   1.000
_cell.length_b   1.000
_cell.length_c   1.000
_cell.angle_alpha   90.00
_cell.angle_beta   90.00
_cell.angle_gamma   90.00
#
_symmetry.space_group_name_H-M   'P 1'
#
loop_
_entity.id
_entity.type
_entity.pdbx_description
1 polymer ?
#
loop_
_entity_poly.entity_id
_entity_poly.type
_entity_poly.pdbx_seq_one_letter_code
_entity_poly.pdbx_strand_id
1 'polypeptide(L)'
;MNAAAGSERLTGRISDFGPLFEYAVKLVLLTSFLELILYRLLSRLGMHLSKMAADHPWITPTFTALTEVGTWLINIVAVLLFLALALAIINRWKGYDTSRLVRGGIAGTVLLLLLTILFLVIEPGMLGAVLYNGLTLVVLTAFVSEYWITHRESAQRVLAAVYYLGVSGWLYYQIVSSFYSWMGVLAAPPLAYESHRAGEAFMLLASYLVFVAYGKSRSLSLRTKNRQQLSRALWFWGVTTIVFATLIVADYLLDLYSPAFAAAFRQASQGIGWIFQFGMGYTFYLPFAIYVGGLLCWSYTVVKLLMTGRIAGYGIGLMFIAGYALLFSNLTLMVVLGVMLLAADRAKAATAEVSTREGSVMPASERLVTGHV
;
A
#
# COMPACT_ATOMS: atom_id res chain seq x y z
N MET A 1 -5.25 5.74 47.40
CA MET A 1 -5.99 4.90 46.42
C MET A 1 -5.54 5.30 45.03
N ASN A 2 -4.74 4.45 44.38
CA ASN A 2 -4.16 4.69 43.06
C ASN A 2 -5.21 4.44 41.97
N ALA A 3 -5.53 5.47 41.20
CA ALA A 3 -6.23 5.33 39.93
C ALA A 3 -5.19 4.96 38.86
N ALA A 4 -5.01 3.66 38.62
CA ALA A 4 -4.23 3.18 37.49
C ALA A 4 -4.98 3.55 36.20
N ALA A 5 -4.47 4.58 35.51
CA ALA A 5 -4.77 4.83 34.12
C ALA A 5 -4.41 3.57 33.32
N GLY A 6 -5.44 2.81 32.92
CA GLY A 6 -5.29 1.71 31.98
C GLY A 6 -4.79 2.27 30.66
N SER A 7 -3.47 2.23 30.47
CA SER A 7 -2.83 2.34 29.17
C SER A 7 -3.46 1.26 28.28
N GLU A 8 -4.41 1.68 27.43
CA GLU A 8 -4.79 0.91 26.26
C GLU A 8 -3.49 0.66 25.48
N ARG A 9 -2.87 -0.50 25.69
CA ARG A 9 -1.73 -0.94 24.89
C ARG A 9 -2.22 -0.90 23.44
N LEU A 10 -1.69 0.04 22.66
CA LEU A 10 -1.81 0.05 21.20
C LEU A 10 -1.32 -1.30 20.68
N THR A 11 -2.24 -2.24 20.48
CA THR A 11 -1.96 -3.58 19.99
C THR A 11 -1.55 -3.53 18.52
N GLY A 12 -0.58 -4.37 18.12
CA GLY A 12 -0.08 -4.42 16.74
C GLY A 12 1.09 -3.48 16.47
N ARG A 13 1.94 -3.23 17.47
CA ARG A 13 3.17 -2.47 17.25
C ARG A 13 4.20 -3.35 16.57
N ILE A 14 4.96 -2.75 15.67
CA ILE A 14 6.00 -3.49 14.95
C ILE A 14 7.12 -3.99 15.90
N SER A 15 7.35 -3.30 17.01
CA SER A 15 8.30 -3.68 18.05
C SER A 15 7.98 -5.04 18.70
N ASP A 16 6.73 -5.48 18.64
CA ASP A 16 6.29 -6.74 19.24
C ASP A 16 6.88 -7.98 18.52
N PHE A 17 7.38 -7.79 17.29
CA PHE A 17 7.96 -8.84 16.44
C PHE A 17 9.49 -8.97 16.56
N GLY A 18 10.09 -8.22 17.48
CA GLY A 18 11.52 -8.19 17.73
C GLY A 18 12.29 -7.14 16.90
N PRO A 19 13.47 -6.73 17.37
CA PRO A 19 14.20 -5.58 16.81
C PRO A 19 14.65 -5.80 15.37
N LEU A 20 15.10 -7.02 15.02
CA LEU A 20 15.55 -7.33 13.66
C LEU A 20 14.43 -7.13 12.63
N PHE A 21 13.22 -7.61 12.93
CA PHE A 21 12.06 -7.44 12.05
C PHE A 21 11.64 -5.97 11.93
N GLU A 22 11.59 -5.27 13.06
CA GLU A 22 11.27 -3.85 13.10
C GLU A 22 12.23 -3.01 12.24
N TYR A 23 13.53 -3.19 12.41
CA TYR A 23 14.52 -2.45 11.62
C TYR A 23 14.50 -2.85 10.16
N ALA A 24 14.34 -4.14 9.84
CA ALA A 24 14.23 -4.59 8.46
C ALA A 24 13.07 -3.90 7.74
N VAL A 25 11.86 -3.93 8.29
CA VAL A 25 10.68 -3.31 7.66
C VAL A 25 10.80 -1.79 7.58
N LYS A 26 11.33 -1.12 8.62
CA LYS A 26 11.60 0.32 8.60
C LYS A 26 12.58 0.69 7.49
N LEU A 27 13.68 -0.07 7.35
CA LEU A 27 14.69 0.15 6.32
C LEU A 27 14.13 -0.13 4.92
N VAL A 28 13.35 -1.20 4.73
CA VAL A 28 12.66 -1.46 3.45
C VAL A 28 11.79 -0.27 3.08
N LEU A 29 10.97 0.24 4.00
CA LEU A 29 10.08 1.36 3.72
C LEU A 29 10.86 2.63 3.34
N LEU A 30 11.90 2.97 4.10
CA LEU A 30 12.72 4.15 3.86
C LEU A 30 13.47 4.05 2.52
N THR A 31 14.14 2.94 2.29
CA THR A 31 14.93 2.72 1.06
C THR A 31 14.03 2.63 -0.17
N SER A 32 12.85 2.02 -0.07
CA SER A 32 11.87 1.98 -1.16
C SER A 32 11.30 3.36 -1.46
N PHE A 33 11.10 4.20 -0.44
CA PHE A 33 10.68 5.59 -0.64
C PHE A 33 11.76 6.43 -1.33
N LEU A 34 13.02 6.29 -0.91
CA LEU A 34 14.14 6.95 -1.58
C LEU A 34 14.34 6.46 -3.01
N GLU A 35 14.18 5.17 -3.27
CA GLU A 35 14.23 4.60 -4.62
C GLU A 35 13.09 5.15 -5.49
N LEU A 36 11.87 5.22 -4.98
CA LEU A 36 10.74 5.85 -5.70
C LEU A 36 11.08 7.28 -6.13
N ILE A 37 11.68 8.08 -5.25
CA ILE A 37 12.07 9.46 -5.56
C ILE A 37 13.25 9.50 -6.54
N LEU A 38 14.37 8.88 -6.18
CA LEU A 38 15.65 9.06 -6.89
C LEU A 38 15.72 8.29 -8.19
N TYR A 39 15.12 7.11 -8.24
CA TYR A 39 15.08 6.32 -9.46
C TYR A 39 13.85 6.69 -10.29
N ARG A 40 12.64 6.41 -9.80
CA ARG A 40 11.45 6.49 -10.67
C ARG A 40 11.00 7.90 -10.99
N LEU A 41 11.03 8.80 -10.00
CA LEU A 41 10.56 10.17 -10.18
C LEU A 41 11.61 11.03 -10.88
N LEU A 42 12.87 11.02 -10.41
CA LEU A 42 13.93 11.82 -11.04
C LEU A 42 14.34 11.30 -12.42
N SER A 43 14.41 9.98 -12.67
CA SER A 43 14.74 9.48 -14.01
C SER A 43 13.74 9.97 -15.06
N ARG A 44 12.45 9.95 -14.72
CA ARG A 44 11.40 10.44 -15.63
C ARG A 44 11.41 11.95 -15.76
N LEU A 45 11.62 12.68 -14.66
CA LEU A 45 11.80 14.13 -14.73
C LEU A 45 12.97 14.48 -15.66
N GLY A 46 14.09 13.77 -15.58
CA GLY A 46 15.24 13.90 -16.49
C GLY A 46 14.86 13.70 -17.96
N MET A 47 14.01 12.72 -18.29
CA MET A 47 13.50 12.54 -19.66
C MET A 47 12.73 13.75 -20.19
N HIS A 48 11.94 14.44 -19.34
CA HIS A 48 11.23 15.66 -19.73
C HIS A 48 12.12 16.89 -19.81
N LEU A 49 13.12 16.98 -18.93
CA LEU A 49 14.09 18.07 -18.90
C LEU A 49 15.22 17.90 -19.94
N SER A 50 15.28 16.74 -20.63
CA SER A 50 16.27 16.45 -21.66
C SER A 50 16.33 17.49 -22.78
N LYS A 51 15.20 18.13 -23.10
CA LYS A 51 15.14 19.23 -24.07
C LYS A 51 15.80 20.52 -23.56
N MET A 52 15.71 20.80 -22.26
CA MET A 52 16.39 21.94 -21.62
C MET A 52 17.87 21.65 -21.30
N ALA A 53 18.27 20.38 -21.32
CA ALA A 53 19.67 20.01 -21.13
C ALA A 53 20.59 20.49 -22.27
N ALA A 54 20.02 20.79 -23.45
CA ALA A 54 20.76 21.43 -24.55
C ALA A 54 21.25 22.84 -24.19
N ASP A 55 20.42 23.60 -23.46
CA ASP A 55 20.72 24.97 -23.02
C ASP A 55 21.42 25.02 -21.65
N HIS A 56 21.39 23.91 -20.91
CA HIS A 56 21.88 23.81 -19.53
C HIS A 56 22.72 22.54 -19.30
N PRO A 57 24.06 22.62 -19.48
CA PRO A 57 24.94 21.44 -19.48
C PRO A 57 25.04 20.72 -18.12
N TRP A 58 24.60 21.33 -17.03
CA TRP A 58 24.60 20.73 -15.69
C TRP A 58 23.43 19.77 -15.44
N ILE A 59 22.38 19.81 -16.27
CA ILE A 59 21.16 19.00 -16.09
C ILE A 59 21.49 17.51 -16.26
N THR A 60 22.11 17.14 -17.39
CA THR A 60 22.45 15.74 -17.69
C THR A 60 23.28 15.08 -16.58
N PRO A 61 24.45 15.60 -16.16
CA PRO A 61 25.27 14.94 -15.14
C PRO A 61 24.56 14.83 -13.79
N THR A 62 23.73 15.83 -13.42
CA THR A 62 22.99 15.82 -12.15
C THR A 62 21.92 14.71 -12.16
N PHE A 63 21.12 14.63 -13.22
CA PHE A 63 20.09 13.58 -13.33
C PHE A 63 20.71 12.19 -13.46
N THR A 64 21.80 12.03 -14.22
CA THR A 64 22.52 10.75 -14.30
C THR A 64 23.00 10.30 -12.92
N ALA A 65 23.71 11.16 -12.18
CA ALA A 65 24.21 10.82 -10.84
C ALA A 65 23.08 10.44 -9.86
N LEU A 66 21.97 11.19 -9.88
CA LEU A 66 20.82 10.90 -9.02
C LEU A 66 20.15 9.57 -9.40
N THR A 67 20.04 9.26 -10.69
CA THR A 67 19.49 7.97 -11.15
C THR A 67 20.41 6.78 -10.88
N GLU A 68 21.73 6.98 -10.90
CA GLU A 68 22.70 5.95 -10.50
C GLU A 68 22.52 5.60 -9.03
N VAL A 69 22.45 6.59 -8.14
CA VAL A 69 22.13 6.37 -6.71
C VAL A 69 20.79 5.64 -6.55
N GLY A 70 19.78 6.04 -7.32
CA GLY A 70 18.50 5.35 -7.38
C GLY A 70 18.62 3.87 -7.78
N THR A 71 19.49 3.56 -8.75
CA THR A 71 19.74 2.19 -9.21
C THR A 71 20.39 1.33 -8.13
N TRP A 72 21.34 1.87 -7.37
CA TRP A 72 21.91 1.20 -6.20
C TRP A 72 20.84 0.89 -5.14
N LEU A 73 19.91 1.83 -4.92
CA LEU A 73 18.81 1.63 -3.97
C LEU A 73 17.88 0.48 -4.39
N ILE A 74 17.65 0.24 -5.69
CA ILE A 74 16.83 -0.90 -6.14
C ILE A 74 17.38 -2.23 -5.62
N ASN A 75 18.71 -2.42 -5.70
CA ASN A 75 19.38 -3.63 -5.23
C ASN A 75 19.32 -3.77 -3.71
N ILE A 76 19.55 -2.67 -2.99
CA ILE A 76 19.44 -2.63 -1.52
C ILE A 76 18.03 -2.99 -1.08
N VAL A 77 17.03 -2.39 -1.73
CA VAL A 77 15.61 -2.66 -1.50
C VAL A 77 15.29 -4.13 -1.74
N ALA A 78 15.82 -4.74 -2.80
CA ALA A 78 15.66 -6.17 -3.07
C ALA A 78 16.13 -7.01 -1.86
N VAL A 79 17.37 -6.82 -1.43
CA VAL A 79 17.98 -7.60 -0.33
C VAL A 79 17.20 -7.41 0.97
N LEU A 80 16.87 -6.17 1.32
CA LEU A 80 16.11 -5.87 2.53
C LEU A 80 14.71 -6.48 2.48
N LEU A 81 14.08 -6.49 1.31
CA LEU A 81 12.74 -7.04 1.11
C LEU A 81 12.74 -8.57 1.25
N PHE A 82 13.73 -9.26 0.70
CA PHE A 82 13.95 -10.69 0.91
C PHE A 82 14.12 -11.00 2.40
N LEU A 83 14.94 -10.23 3.11
CA LEU A 83 15.12 -10.37 4.56
C LEU A 83 13.81 -10.15 5.31
N ALA A 84 13.10 -9.05 5.03
CA ALA A 84 11.85 -8.71 5.71
C ALA A 84 10.76 -9.76 5.46
N LEU A 85 10.64 -10.30 4.24
CA LEU A 85 9.71 -11.39 3.91
C LEU A 85 10.09 -12.69 4.62
N ALA A 86 11.37 -13.07 4.63
CA ALA A 86 11.82 -14.26 5.36
C ALA A 86 11.49 -14.16 6.86
N LEU A 87 11.75 -13.00 7.48
CA LEU A 87 11.40 -12.75 8.88
C LEU A 87 9.88 -12.74 9.10
N ALA A 88 9.10 -12.14 8.19
CA ALA A 88 7.64 -12.15 8.26
C ALA A 88 7.08 -13.59 8.22
N ILE A 89 7.64 -14.44 7.34
CA ILE A 89 7.30 -15.85 7.20
C ILE A 89 7.60 -16.59 8.50
N ILE A 90 8.82 -16.45 9.04
CA ILE A 90 9.24 -17.13 10.28
C ILE A 90 8.34 -16.71 11.45
N ASN A 91 8.07 -15.40 11.59
CA ASN A 91 7.25 -14.87 12.66
C ASN A 91 5.80 -15.36 12.58
N ARG A 92 5.22 -15.46 11.37
CA ARG A 92 3.87 -16.01 11.20
C ARG A 92 3.81 -17.53 11.32
N TRP A 93 4.84 -18.25 10.90
CA TRP A 93 4.88 -19.72 10.95
C TRP A 93 4.89 -20.25 12.38
N LYS A 94 5.56 -19.55 13.31
CA LYS A 94 5.63 -19.91 14.73
C LYS A 94 4.30 -19.70 15.49
N GLY A 95 3.31 -19.03 14.90
CA GLY A 95 2.01 -18.82 15.51
C GLY A 95 1.18 -20.10 15.52
N TYR A 96 0.91 -20.65 16.71
CA TYR A 96 0.15 -21.89 16.92
C TYR A 96 -1.29 -21.89 16.36
N ASP A 97 -1.85 -20.71 16.04
CA ASP A 97 -3.24 -20.55 15.59
C ASP A 97 -3.34 -19.88 14.19
N THR A 98 -2.63 -20.47 13.23
CA THR A 98 -2.62 -20.01 11.84
C THR A 98 -3.68 -20.71 11.01
N SER A 99 -4.61 -19.93 10.43
CA SER A 99 -5.65 -20.42 9.53
C SER A 99 -5.05 -21.12 8.29
N ARG A 100 -5.82 -22.00 7.65
CA ARG A 100 -5.40 -22.68 6.41
C ARG A 100 -5.04 -21.68 5.31
N LEU A 101 -5.74 -20.54 5.25
CA LEU A 101 -5.46 -19.45 4.31
C LEU A 101 -4.08 -18.83 4.55
N VAL A 102 -3.72 -18.59 5.81
CA VAL A 102 -2.40 -18.04 6.16
C VAL A 102 -1.28 -19.01 5.78
N ARG A 103 -1.45 -20.32 6.05
CA ARG A 103 -0.46 -21.33 5.66
C ARG A 103 -0.28 -21.42 4.16
N GLY A 104 -1.39 -21.43 3.41
CA GLY A 104 -1.37 -21.40 1.94
C GLY A 104 -0.70 -20.13 1.39
N GLY A 105 -1.03 -18.96 1.95
CA GLY A 105 -0.40 -17.69 1.61
C GLY A 105 1.11 -17.70 1.88
N ILE A 106 1.55 -18.21 3.02
CA ILE A 106 2.98 -18.33 3.35
C ILE A 106 3.70 -19.28 2.38
N ALA A 107 3.13 -20.45 2.11
CA ALA A 107 3.72 -21.40 1.17
C ALA A 107 3.84 -20.78 -0.23
N GLY A 108 2.82 -20.06 -0.69
CA GLY A 108 2.88 -19.31 -1.95
C GLY A 108 3.91 -18.19 -1.94
N THR A 109 4.07 -17.45 -0.83
CA THR A 109 5.14 -16.44 -0.70
C THR A 109 6.53 -17.07 -0.76
N VAL A 110 6.75 -18.22 -0.11
CA VAL A 110 8.01 -18.97 -0.21
C VAL A 110 8.28 -19.36 -1.67
N LEU A 111 7.26 -19.85 -2.37
CA LEU A 111 7.38 -20.21 -3.79
C LEU A 111 7.69 -18.97 -4.66
N LEU A 112 7.08 -17.81 -4.39
CA LEU A 112 7.42 -16.55 -5.08
C LEU A 112 8.88 -16.15 -4.85
N LEU A 113 9.40 -16.29 -3.63
CA LEU A 113 10.81 -16.01 -3.34
C LEU A 113 11.73 -16.97 -4.10
N LEU A 114 11.41 -18.27 -4.12
CA LEU A 114 12.17 -19.27 -4.87
C LEU A 114 12.15 -19.00 -6.38
N LEU A 115 10.98 -18.66 -6.95
CA LEU A 115 10.88 -18.27 -8.35
C LEU A 115 11.67 -17.00 -8.64
N THR A 116 11.65 -16.02 -7.74
CA THR A 116 12.44 -14.79 -7.91
C THR A 116 13.93 -15.10 -7.94
N ILE A 117 14.42 -15.98 -7.07
CA ILE A 117 15.83 -16.44 -7.09
C ILE A 117 16.15 -17.21 -8.36
N LEU A 118 15.26 -18.12 -8.78
CA LEU A 118 15.43 -18.89 -10.02
C LEU A 118 15.52 -17.97 -11.23
N PHE A 119 14.71 -16.91 -11.28
CA PHE A 119 14.69 -15.95 -12.36
C PHE A 119 15.90 -15.02 -12.42
N LEU A 120 16.73 -14.98 -11.38
CA LEU A 120 18.05 -14.34 -11.45
C LEU A 120 19.04 -15.14 -12.30
N VAL A 121 18.81 -16.45 -12.46
CA VAL A 121 19.69 -17.36 -13.22
C VAL A 121 19.08 -17.72 -14.58
N ILE A 122 17.76 -17.87 -14.63
CA ILE A 122 17.01 -18.30 -15.82
C ILE A 122 15.99 -17.23 -16.18
N GLU A 123 16.11 -16.63 -17.37
CA GLU A 123 15.12 -15.65 -17.82
C GLU A 123 13.72 -16.29 -17.90
N PRO A 124 12.70 -15.73 -17.23
CA PRO A 124 11.41 -16.39 -17.03
C PRO A 124 10.59 -16.64 -18.30
N GLY A 125 10.93 -15.98 -19.41
CA GLY A 125 10.10 -15.95 -20.61
C GLY A 125 8.65 -15.51 -20.33
N MET A 126 7.77 -15.65 -21.31
CA MET A 126 6.36 -15.26 -21.15
C MET A 126 5.60 -16.21 -20.21
N LEU A 127 5.90 -17.51 -20.25
CA LEU A 127 5.27 -18.52 -19.39
C LEU A 127 5.60 -18.27 -17.91
N GLY A 128 6.86 -17.98 -17.59
CA GLY A 128 7.26 -17.64 -16.23
C GLY A 128 6.55 -16.39 -15.72
N ALA A 129 6.22 -15.42 -16.58
CA ALA A 129 5.46 -14.22 -16.23
C ALA A 129 4.05 -14.57 -15.81
N VAL A 130 3.39 -15.41 -16.61
CA VAL A 130 2.03 -15.89 -16.34
C VAL A 130 2.01 -16.66 -15.01
N LEU A 131 2.96 -17.57 -14.79
CA LEU A 131 3.03 -18.35 -13.55
C LEU A 131 3.33 -17.48 -12.32
N TYR A 132 4.27 -16.56 -12.42
CA TYR A 132 4.65 -15.68 -11.31
C TYR A 132 3.52 -14.73 -10.91
N ASN A 133 2.87 -14.10 -11.89
CA ASN A 133 1.75 -13.20 -11.64
C ASN A 133 0.50 -13.95 -11.19
N GLY A 134 0.25 -15.15 -11.74
CA GLY A 134 -0.82 -16.03 -11.27
C GLY A 134 -0.63 -16.46 -9.83
N LEU A 135 0.59 -16.88 -9.46
CA LEU A 135 0.93 -17.21 -8.08
C LEU A 135 0.79 -16.00 -7.15
N THR A 136 1.22 -14.82 -7.60
CA THR A 136 1.03 -13.56 -6.86
C THR A 136 -0.45 -13.33 -6.56
N LEU A 137 -1.32 -13.48 -7.56
CA LEU A 137 -2.76 -13.32 -7.37
C LEU A 137 -3.30 -14.30 -6.32
N VAL A 138 -2.86 -15.56 -6.33
CA VAL A 138 -3.25 -16.57 -5.32
C VAL A 138 -2.80 -16.17 -3.91
N VAL A 139 -1.55 -15.72 -3.75
CA VAL A 139 -0.99 -15.28 -2.47
C VAL A 139 -1.75 -14.06 -1.92
N LEU A 140 -2.01 -13.07 -2.76
CA LEU A 140 -2.79 -11.88 -2.36
C LEU A 140 -4.20 -12.26 -1.98
N THR A 141 -4.86 -13.15 -2.74
CA THR A 141 -6.20 -13.63 -2.44
C THR A 141 -6.26 -14.31 -1.06
N ALA A 142 -5.26 -15.13 -0.74
CA ALA A 142 -5.19 -15.81 0.56
C ALA A 142 -5.06 -14.81 1.73
N PHE A 143 -4.15 -13.84 1.64
CA PHE A 143 -3.94 -12.86 2.71
C PHE A 143 -5.05 -11.81 2.82
N VAL A 144 -5.64 -11.38 1.70
CA VAL A 144 -6.80 -10.47 1.72
C VAL A 144 -8.02 -11.18 2.30
N SER A 145 -8.24 -12.46 1.96
CA SER A 145 -9.32 -13.25 2.55
C SER A 145 -9.16 -13.39 4.07
N GLU A 146 -7.94 -13.70 4.54
CA GLU A 146 -7.63 -13.71 5.97
C GLU A 146 -7.90 -12.34 6.62
N TYR A 147 -7.45 -11.26 5.99
CA TYR A 147 -7.68 -9.89 6.47
C TYR A 147 -9.17 -9.61 6.62
N TRP A 148 -9.97 -10.00 5.63
CA TRP A 148 -11.42 -9.80 5.61
C TRP A 148 -12.14 -10.56 6.73
N ILE A 149 -11.74 -11.81 6.96
CA ILE A 149 -12.29 -12.66 8.02
C ILE A 149 -11.93 -12.09 9.39
N THR A 150 -10.69 -11.63 9.55
CA THR A 150 -10.14 -11.18 10.84
C THR A 150 -10.65 -9.81 11.28
N HIS A 151 -10.69 -8.84 10.37
CA HIS A 151 -11.10 -7.47 10.69
C HIS A 151 -12.62 -7.37 10.67
N ARG A 152 -13.24 -6.82 11.73
CA ARG A 152 -14.70 -6.65 11.82
C ARG A 152 -15.21 -5.33 11.26
N GLU A 153 -14.35 -4.31 11.18
CA GLU A 153 -14.76 -2.99 10.70
C GLU A 153 -15.01 -3.00 9.19
N SER A 154 -16.19 -2.51 8.78
CA SER A 154 -16.58 -2.45 7.38
C SER A 154 -15.65 -1.57 6.54
N ALA A 155 -15.18 -0.45 7.08
CA ALA A 155 -14.25 0.45 6.39
C ALA A 155 -12.93 -0.24 6.02
N GLN A 156 -12.38 -1.05 6.94
CA GLN A 156 -11.16 -1.84 6.72
C GLN A 156 -11.39 -2.92 5.66
N ARG A 157 -12.52 -3.64 5.72
CA ARG A 157 -12.89 -4.63 4.70
C ARG A 157 -13.06 -4.02 3.31
N VAL A 158 -13.76 -2.89 3.22
CA VAL A 158 -13.96 -2.17 1.95
C VAL A 158 -12.62 -1.66 1.40
N LEU A 159 -11.73 -1.13 2.26
CA LEU A 159 -10.36 -0.79 1.85
C LEU A 159 -9.63 -1.99 1.25
N ALA A 160 -9.64 -3.14 1.93
CA ALA A 160 -8.97 -4.34 1.45
C ALA A 160 -9.58 -4.86 0.14
N ALA A 161 -10.91 -4.81 0.00
CA ALA A 161 -11.63 -5.14 -1.22
C ALA A 161 -11.19 -4.28 -2.40
N VAL A 162 -11.24 -2.96 -2.21
CA VAL A 162 -10.95 -1.97 -3.24
C VAL A 162 -9.48 -2.03 -3.63
N TYR A 163 -8.58 -2.20 -2.66
CA TYR A 163 -7.16 -2.42 -2.94
C TYR A 163 -6.94 -3.71 -3.74
N TYR A 164 -7.55 -4.82 -3.33
CA TYR A 164 -7.44 -6.10 -4.04
C TYR A 164 -7.96 -6.00 -5.48
N LEU A 165 -9.12 -5.36 -5.69
CA LEU A 165 -9.65 -5.11 -7.03
C LEU A 165 -8.66 -4.28 -7.86
N GLY A 166 -8.07 -3.24 -7.26
CA GLY A 166 -7.04 -2.43 -7.89
C GLY A 166 -5.83 -3.22 -8.39
N VAL A 167 -5.20 -4.00 -7.49
CA VAL A 167 -4.05 -4.85 -7.86
C VAL A 167 -4.47 -5.96 -8.83
N SER A 168 -5.65 -6.55 -8.66
CA SER A 168 -6.14 -7.63 -9.53
C SER A 168 -6.40 -7.16 -10.96
N GLY A 169 -6.89 -5.93 -11.17
CA GLY A 169 -7.08 -5.37 -12.52
C GLY A 169 -5.75 -5.25 -13.28
N TRP A 170 -4.69 -4.87 -12.56
CA TRP A 170 -3.34 -4.85 -13.13
C TRP A 170 -2.77 -6.26 -13.39
N LEU A 171 -2.90 -7.17 -12.41
CA LEU A 171 -2.44 -8.55 -12.59
C LEU A 171 -3.19 -9.23 -13.74
N TYR A 172 -4.48 -8.94 -13.91
CA TYR A 172 -5.27 -9.40 -15.06
C TYR A 172 -4.68 -8.89 -16.36
N TYR A 173 -4.44 -7.57 -16.48
CA TYR A 173 -3.81 -6.99 -17.67
C TYR A 173 -2.49 -7.70 -18.02
N GLN A 174 -1.62 -7.92 -17.03
CA GLN A 174 -0.34 -8.59 -17.27
C GLN A 174 -0.48 -10.06 -17.63
N ILE A 175 -1.24 -10.83 -16.86
CA ILE A 175 -1.41 -12.27 -17.07
C ILE A 175 -2.00 -12.51 -18.46
N VAL A 176 -3.08 -11.81 -18.80
CA VAL A 176 -3.77 -12.01 -20.08
C VAL A 176 -2.91 -11.52 -21.25
N SER A 177 -2.25 -10.38 -21.12
CA SER A 177 -1.36 -9.87 -22.19
C SER A 177 -0.18 -10.81 -22.43
N SER A 178 0.51 -11.25 -21.38
CA SER A 178 1.61 -12.20 -21.49
C SER A 178 1.15 -13.56 -22.04
N PHE A 179 -0.05 -14.01 -21.67
CA PHE A 179 -0.62 -15.26 -22.17
C PHE A 179 -0.97 -15.17 -23.66
N TYR A 180 -1.56 -14.06 -24.12
CA TYR A 180 -1.86 -13.84 -25.55
C TYR A 180 -0.58 -13.77 -26.39
N SER A 181 0.43 -13.04 -25.90
CA SER A 181 1.74 -13.00 -26.56
C SER A 181 2.39 -14.37 -26.61
N TRP A 182 2.28 -15.17 -25.54
CA TRP A 182 2.81 -16.54 -25.50
C TRP A 182 2.12 -17.46 -26.52
N MET A 183 0.81 -17.33 -26.69
CA MET A 183 0.05 -18.08 -27.71
C MET A 183 0.24 -17.56 -29.14
N GLY A 184 1.01 -16.48 -29.35
CA GLY A 184 1.19 -15.86 -30.66
C GLY A 184 -0.09 -15.18 -31.21
N VAL A 185 -1.06 -14.87 -30.34
CA VAL A 185 -2.32 -14.24 -30.75
C VAL A 185 -2.08 -12.74 -30.95
N LEU A 186 -2.27 -12.26 -32.18
CA LEU A 186 -2.09 -10.85 -32.56
C LEU A 186 -3.28 -9.96 -32.18
N ALA A 187 -4.41 -10.55 -31.78
CA ALA A 187 -5.57 -9.80 -31.33
C ALA A 187 -5.31 -9.15 -29.96
N ALA A 188 -5.80 -7.94 -29.78
CA ALA A 188 -5.77 -7.29 -28.47
C ALA A 188 -6.61 -8.09 -27.46
N PRO A 189 -6.07 -8.38 -26.26
CA PRO A 189 -6.79 -9.15 -25.28
C PRO A 189 -8.07 -8.40 -24.81
N PRO A 190 -9.21 -9.10 -24.72
CA PRO A 190 -10.48 -8.48 -24.37
C PRO A 190 -10.41 -7.89 -22.96
N LEU A 191 -10.97 -6.68 -22.79
CA LEU A 191 -11.10 -5.98 -21.50
C LEU A 191 -9.77 -5.69 -20.76
N ALA A 192 -8.60 -6.03 -21.30
CA ALA A 192 -7.33 -5.88 -20.60
C ALA A 192 -7.04 -4.42 -20.24
N TYR A 193 -7.22 -3.50 -21.20
CA TYR A 193 -7.01 -2.06 -21.00
C TYR A 193 -8.08 -1.44 -20.09
N GLU A 194 -9.33 -1.90 -20.17
CA GLU A 194 -10.42 -1.41 -19.33
C GLU A 194 -10.26 -1.85 -17.88
N SER A 195 -9.88 -3.11 -17.66
CA SER A 195 -9.55 -3.69 -16.36
C SER A 195 -8.37 -2.98 -15.72
N HIS A 196 -7.34 -2.66 -16.51
CA HIS A 196 -6.21 -1.85 -16.08
C HIS A 196 -6.66 -0.46 -15.57
N ARG A 197 -7.46 0.27 -16.37
CA ARG A 197 -7.97 1.60 -16.01
C ARG A 197 -8.88 1.57 -14.77
N ALA A 198 -9.74 0.55 -14.68
CA ALA A 198 -10.58 0.33 -13.50
C ALA A 198 -9.71 0.06 -12.26
N GLY A 199 -8.66 -0.75 -12.42
CA GLY A 199 -7.69 -1.03 -11.36
C GLY A 199 -7.05 0.25 -10.81
N GLU A 200 -6.65 1.16 -11.70
CA GLU A 200 -6.09 2.47 -11.33
C GLU A 200 -7.04 3.34 -10.51
N ALA A 201 -8.31 3.41 -10.95
CA ALA A 201 -9.36 4.12 -10.24
C ALA A 201 -9.62 3.49 -8.86
N PHE A 202 -9.57 2.17 -8.76
CA PHE A 202 -9.74 1.48 -7.47
C PHE A 202 -8.65 1.81 -6.48
N MET A 203 -7.35 1.85 -6.82
CA MET A 203 -6.40 2.24 -5.77
C MET A 203 -6.32 3.75 -5.50
N LEU A 204 -6.78 4.60 -6.41
CA LEU A 204 -7.09 5.98 -6.06
C LEU A 204 -8.16 6.02 -4.96
N LEU A 205 -9.26 5.29 -5.14
CA LEU A 205 -10.30 5.15 -4.12
C LEU A 205 -9.75 4.52 -2.83
N ALA A 206 -8.86 3.53 -2.93
CA ALA A 206 -8.19 2.93 -1.77
C ALA A 206 -7.43 3.98 -0.95
N SER A 207 -6.78 4.95 -1.61
CA SER A 207 -6.03 6.03 -0.94
C SER A 207 -6.91 6.89 -0.04
N TYR A 208 -8.15 7.17 -0.47
CA TYR A 208 -9.16 7.82 0.37
C TYR A 208 -9.69 6.91 1.48
N LEU A 209 -9.92 5.63 1.16
CA LEU A 209 -10.41 4.63 2.11
C LEU A 209 -9.40 4.35 3.23
N VAL A 210 -8.09 4.51 2.99
CA VAL A 210 -7.06 4.44 4.04
C VAL A 210 -7.36 5.44 5.15
N PHE A 211 -7.72 6.68 4.80
CA PHE A 211 -8.09 7.70 5.78
C PHE A 211 -9.39 7.34 6.53
N VAL A 212 -10.37 6.74 5.84
CA VAL A 212 -11.63 6.30 6.47
C VAL A 212 -11.39 5.11 7.42
N ALA A 213 -10.60 4.12 6.99
CA ALA A 213 -10.34 2.89 7.73
C ALA A 213 -9.38 3.07 8.91
N TYR A 214 -8.36 3.93 8.77
CA TYR A 214 -7.27 4.06 9.76
C TYR A 214 -7.09 5.49 10.31
N GLY A 215 -7.70 6.51 9.71
CA GLY A 215 -7.59 7.91 10.13
C GLY A 215 -8.35 8.28 11.40
N LYS A 216 -9.07 7.34 12.03
CA LYS A 216 -10.12 7.55 13.07
C LYS A 216 -11.33 8.35 12.55
N SER A 217 -11.50 8.48 11.23
CA SER A 217 -12.62 9.23 10.64
C SER A 217 -13.68 8.27 10.13
N ARG A 218 -14.86 8.27 10.76
CA ARG A 218 -16.00 7.42 10.33
C ARG A 218 -16.52 7.81 8.94
N SER A 219 -16.11 8.96 8.41
CA SER A 219 -16.45 9.46 7.08
C SER A 219 -15.50 10.57 6.61
N LEU A 220 -15.34 10.72 5.29
CA LEU A 220 -14.82 11.92 4.61
C LEU A 220 -15.91 12.98 4.41
N SER A 221 -17.12 12.73 4.94
CA SER A 221 -18.25 13.64 4.83
C SER A 221 -18.01 14.94 5.59
N LEU A 222 -18.37 16.05 4.93
CA LEU A 222 -18.50 17.38 5.53
C LEU A 222 -19.63 17.45 6.59
N ARG A 223 -20.38 16.37 6.80
CA ARG A 223 -21.52 16.28 7.72
C ARG A 223 -21.17 15.51 9.01
N THR A 224 -19.93 15.58 9.48
CA THR A 224 -19.52 15.00 10.77
C THR A 224 -19.70 16.01 11.90
N LYS A 225 -20.14 15.54 13.09
CA LYS A 225 -20.24 16.36 14.30
C LYS A 225 -18.87 16.65 14.95
N ASN A 226 -17.82 15.93 14.56
CA ASN A 226 -16.48 16.10 15.14
C ASN A 226 -15.72 17.24 14.44
N ARG A 227 -15.46 18.32 15.19
CA ARG A 227 -14.75 19.52 14.68
C ARG A 227 -13.35 19.24 14.13
N GLN A 228 -12.61 18.32 14.74
CA GLN A 228 -11.25 17.99 14.27
C GLN A 228 -11.29 17.19 12.96
N GLN A 229 -12.26 16.28 12.80
CA GLN A 229 -12.44 15.54 11.56
C GLN A 229 -12.95 16.44 10.43
N LEU A 230 -13.91 17.33 10.76
CA LEU A 230 -14.43 18.31 9.82
C LEU A 230 -13.32 19.23 9.30
N SER A 231 -12.50 19.79 10.20
CA SER A 231 -11.39 20.66 9.82
C SER A 231 -10.40 19.95 8.90
N ARG A 232 -10.06 18.68 9.17
CA ARG A 232 -9.16 17.90 8.31
C ARG A 232 -9.76 17.59 6.95
N ALA A 233 -11.03 17.17 6.90
CA ALA A 233 -11.74 16.92 5.65
C ALA A 233 -11.84 18.22 4.81
N LEU A 234 -12.14 19.36 5.45
CA LEU A 234 -12.16 20.67 4.80
C LEU A 234 -10.78 21.04 4.24
N TRP A 235 -9.69 20.76 4.96
CA TRP A 235 -8.34 20.99 4.44
C TRP A 235 -8.04 20.13 3.21
N PHE A 236 -8.37 18.82 3.25
CA PHE A 236 -8.11 17.94 2.10
C PHE A 236 -8.94 18.33 0.88
N TRP A 237 -10.24 18.57 1.06
CA TRP A 237 -11.11 19.04 -0.02
C TRP A 237 -10.70 20.43 -0.50
N GLY A 238 -10.32 21.33 0.40
CA GLY A 238 -9.83 22.66 0.08
C GLY A 238 -8.59 22.61 -0.81
N VAL A 239 -7.59 21.79 -0.47
CA VAL A 239 -6.38 21.64 -1.31
C VAL A 239 -6.73 21.02 -2.66
N THR A 240 -7.57 19.97 -2.70
CA THR A 240 -8.04 19.40 -3.98
C THR A 240 -8.73 20.44 -4.85
N THR A 241 -9.65 21.23 -4.30
CA THR A 241 -10.35 22.30 -5.03
C THR A 241 -9.40 23.41 -5.49
N ILE A 242 -8.46 23.83 -4.65
CA ILE A 242 -7.47 24.86 -5.01
C ILE A 242 -6.57 24.36 -6.14
N VAL A 243 -6.06 23.13 -6.06
CA VAL A 243 -5.23 22.54 -7.13
C VAL A 243 -6.02 22.46 -8.43
N PHE A 244 -7.27 21.97 -8.37
CA PHE A 244 -8.16 21.91 -9.54
C PHE A 244 -8.37 23.28 -10.17
N ALA A 245 -8.77 24.27 -9.38
CA ALA A 245 -9.03 25.63 -9.84
C ALA A 245 -7.74 26.28 -10.40
N THR A 246 -6.60 26.09 -9.74
CA THR A 246 -5.31 26.62 -10.18
C THR A 246 -4.93 26.05 -11.54
N LEU A 247 -5.12 24.75 -11.77
CA LEU A 247 -4.80 24.15 -13.05
C LEU A 247 -5.72 24.63 -14.19
N ILE A 248 -7.01 24.86 -13.92
CA ILE A 248 -7.95 25.46 -14.89
C ILE A 248 -7.53 26.88 -15.23
N VAL A 249 -7.24 27.70 -14.21
CA VAL A 249 -6.81 29.09 -14.42
C VAL A 249 -5.48 29.12 -15.16
N ALA A 250 -4.53 28.25 -14.81
CA ALA A 250 -3.27 28.11 -15.53
C ALA A 250 -3.51 27.75 -17.00
N ASP A 251 -4.33 26.76 -17.30
CA ASP A 251 -4.65 26.38 -18.68
C ASP A 251 -5.26 27.54 -19.47
N TYR A 252 -6.22 28.25 -18.89
CA TYR A 252 -6.84 29.42 -19.50
C TYR A 252 -5.82 30.53 -19.80
N LEU A 253 -4.95 30.85 -18.83
CA LEU A 253 -3.90 31.86 -19.02
C LEU A 253 -2.85 31.43 -20.05
N LEU A 254 -2.51 30.13 -20.10
CA LEU A 254 -1.59 29.60 -21.10
C LEU A 254 -2.20 29.65 -22.50
N ASP A 255 -3.49 29.36 -22.65
CA ASP A 255 -4.22 29.43 -23.93
C ASP A 255 -4.29 30.86 -24.47
N LEU A 256 -4.48 31.85 -23.56
CA LEU A 256 -4.42 33.27 -23.89
C LEU A 256 -3.01 33.73 -24.32
N TYR A 257 -1.95 33.19 -23.68
CA TYR A 257 -0.58 33.58 -23.97
C TYR A 257 -0.04 32.95 -25.27
N SER A 258 -0.22 31.64 -25.42
CA SER A 258 0.20 30.90 -26.61
C SER A 258 -0.57 29.58 -26.73
N PRO A 259 -1.46 29.44 -27.73
CA PRO A 259 -2.23 28.21 -27.94
C PRO A 259 -1.34 26.98 -28.17
N ALA A 260 -0.19 27.17 -28.81
CA ALA A 260 0.78 26.09 -29.04
C ALA A 260 1.44 25.63 -27.73
N PHE A 261 1.75 26.56 -26.83
CA PHE A 261 2.30 26.24 -25.52
C PHE A 261 1.25 25.59 -24.61
N ALA A 262 0.00 26.05 -24.66
CA ALA A 262 -1.11 25.42 -23.95
C ALA A 262 -1.35 23.98 -24.42
N ALA A 263 -1.33 23.73 -25.74
CA ALA A 263 -1.40 22.38 -26.29
C ALA A 263 -0.24 21.49 -25.82
N ALA A 264 0.99 22.01 -25.83
CA ALA A 264 2.17 21.29 -25.32
C ALA A 264 2.07 21.02 -23.81
N PHE A 265 1.54 21.97 -23.02
CA PHE A 265 1.31 21.80 -21.59
C PHE A 265 0.28 20.71 -21.32
N ARG A 266 -0.87 20.74 -22.01
CA ARG A 266 -1.92 19.69 -21.96
C ARG A 266 -1.40 18.32 -22.37
N GLN A 267 -0.44 18.25 -23.28
CA GLN A 267 0.18 17.00 -23.73
C GLN A 267 1.26 16.51 -22.76
N ALA A 268 2.13 17.39 -22.28
CA ALA A 268 3.14 17.05 -21.27
C ALA A 268 2.48 16.55 -19.98
N SER A 269 1.34 17.15 -19.66
CA SER A 269 0.58 16.77 -18.51
C SER A 269 0.00 15.36 -18.66
N GLN A 270 -0.38 14.87 -19.87
CA GLN A 270 -0.86 13.48 -20.12
C GLN A 270 0.08 12.41 -19.58
N GLY A 271 1.33 12.81 -19.41
CA GLY A 271 2.34 12.02 -18.77
C GLY A 271 2.33 11.99 -17.23
N ILE A 272 1.90 13.04 -16.54
CA ILE A 272 2.01 13.19 -15.08
C ILE A 272 1.32 12.04 -14.30
N GLY A 273 0.39 11.29 -14.91
CA GLY A 273 -0.18 10.06 -14.35
C GLY A 273 0.86 9.03 -13.86
N TRP A 274 2.10 9.04 -14.36
CA TRP A 274 3.14 8.12 -13.89
C TRP A 274 3.82 8.51 -12.58
N ILE A 275 3.79 9.79 -12.18
CA ILE A 275 4.56 10.29 -11.01
C ILE A 275 4.07 9.64 -9.72
N PHE A 276 2.81 9.21 -9.70
CA PHE A 276 2.16 8.61 -8.54
C PHE A 276 1.83 7.12 -8.70
N GLN A 277 2.32 6.44 -9.75
CA GLN A 277 1.97 5.06 -10.12
C GLN A 277 0.48 4.79 -10.40
N PHE A 278 -0.45 5.69 -10.06
CA PHE A 278 -1.84 5.65 -10.52
C PHE A 278 -1.95 6.32 -11.89
N GLY A 279 -1.71 5.55 -12.94
CA GLY A 279 -1.60 6.03 -14.31
C GLY A 279 -2.93 6.40 -14.99
N MET A 280 -3.83 7.17 -14.36
CA MET A 280 -4.98 7.65 -15.13
C MET A 280 -4.55 8.72 -16.13
N GLY A 281 -4.29 8.28 -17.36
CA GLY A 281 -4.30 9.07 -18.59
C GLY A 281 -5.70 9.53 -18.96
N TYR A 282 -6.35 10.27 -18.07
CA TYR A 282 -7.63 10.93 -18.33
C TYR A 282 -7.49 12.45 -18.19
N THR A 283 -8.24 13.17 -19.01
CA THR A 283 -8.32 14.64 -19.15
C THR A 283 -8.10 15.44 -17.86
N PHE A 284 -7.33 16.51 -17.98
CA PHE A 284 -6.21 16.86 -17.11
C PHE A 284 -6.45 17.24 -15.65
N TYR A 285 -7.53 17.94 -15.36
CA TYR A 285 -7.54 18.74 -14.13
C TYR A 285 -8.17 18.01 -12.96
N LEU A 286 -9.32 17.38 -13.19
CA LEU A 286 -10.09 16.76 -12.13
C LEU A 286 -9.42 15.47 -11.61
N PRO A 287 -8.95 14.54 -12.46
CA PRO A 287 -8.24 13.36 -11.99
C PRO A 287 -7.01 13.74 -11.17
N PHE A 288 -6.18 14.67 -11.64
CA PHE A 288 -4.98 15.10 -10.92
C PHE A 288 -5.30 15.71 -9.55
N ALA A 289 -6.31 16.57 -9.46
CA ALA A 289 -6.72 17.14 -8.18
C ALA A 289 -7.21 16.08 -7.18
N ILE A 290 -7.97 15.09 -7.67
CA ILE A 290 -8.41 13.94 -6.87
C ILE A 290 -7.19 13.08 -6.46
N TYR A 291 -6.19 12.93 -7.31
CA TYR A 291 -4.94 12.27 -6.94
C TYR A 291 -4.24 12.95 -5.77
N VAL A 292 -4.08 14.27 -5.84
CA VAL A 292 -3.46 15.05 -4.76
C VAL A 292 -4.27 14.88 -3.46
N GLY A 293 -5.60 14.92 -3.54
CA GLY A 293 -6.48 14.68 -2.40
C GLY A 293 -6.28 13.28 -1.79
N GLY A 294 -6.24 12.25 -2.63
CA GLY A 294 -6.01 10.86 -2.21
C GLY A 294 -4.63 10.68 -1.58
N LEU A 295 -3.59 11.28 -2.16
CA LEU A 295 -2.23 11.27 -1.63
C LEU A 295 -2.14 11.96 -0.27
N LEU A 296 -2.82 13.08 -0.07
CA LEU A 296 -2.87 13.77 1.23
C LEU A 296 -3.57 12.90 2.29
N CYS A 297 -4.69 12.28 1.93
CA CYS A 297 -5.42 11.37 2.80
C CYS A 297 -4.55 10.17 3.23
N TRP A 298 -3.88 9.55 2.25
CA TRP A 298 -2.98 8.43 2.46
C TRP A 298 -1.76 8.83 3.29
N SER A 299 -1.02 9.87 2.89
CA SER A 299 0.23 10.28 3.53
C SER A 299 0.02 10.69 4.97
N TYR A 300 -1.01 11.48 5.26
CA TYR A 300 -1.40 11.83 6.63
C TYR A 300 -1.63 10.58 7.49
N THR A 301 -2.36 9.60 6.95
CA THR A 301 -2.72 8.40 7.68
C THR A 301 -1.51 7.48 7.89
N VAL A 302 -0.69 7.28 6.86
CA VAL A 302 0.54 6.48 6.95
C VAL A 302 1.52 7.09 7.92
N VAL A 303 1.83 8.38 7.81
CA VAL A 303 2.74 9.07 8.74
C VAL A 303 2.23 8.94 10.17
N LYS A 304 0.94 9.15 10.41
CA LYS A 304 0.33 8.96 11.72
C LYS A 304 0.49 7.53 12.23
N LEU A 305 0.25 6.51 11.41
CA LEU A 305 0.40 5.10 11.80
C LEU A 305 1.86 4.75 12.11
N LEU A 306 2.80 5.23 11.29
CA LEU A 306 4.24 5.06 11.50
C LEU A 306 4.71 5.71 12.81
N MET A 307 4.27 6.94 13.10
CA MET A 307 4.57 7.63 14.35
C MET A 307 4.03 6.89 15.58
N THR A 308 2.90 6.19 15.45
CA THR A 308 2.35 5.33 16.51
C THR A 308 3.00 3.94 16.58
N GLY A 309 3.88 3.60 15.64
CA GLY A 309 4.55 2.30 15.54
C GLY A 309 3.63 1.15 15.09
N ARG A 310 2.45 1.43 14.54
CA ARG A 310 1.46 0.41 14.16
C ARG A 310 1.85 -0.27 12.86
N ILE A 311 1.80 -1.60 12.82
CA ILE A 311 2.26 -2.42 11.69
C ILE A 311 1.52 -2.12 10.38
N ALA A 312 0.24 -1.76 10.47
CA ALA A 312 -0.56 -1.37 9.30
C ALA A 312 0.02 -0.16 8.53
N GLY A 313 0.68 0.78 9.22
CA GLY A 313 1.30 1.93 8.57
C GLY A 313 2.41 1.53 7.61
N TYR A 314 3.24 0.55 8.01
CA TYR A 314 4.28 -0.01 7.15
C TYR A 314 3.68 -0.78 5.98
N GLY A 315 2.62 -1.56 6.22
CA GLY A 315 1.95 -2.32 5.17
C GLY A 315 1.35 -1.42 4.09
N ILE A 316 0.52 -0.46 4.50
CA ILE A 316 -0.11 0.53 3.60
C ILE A 316 0.94 1.40 2.91
N GLY A 317 2.03 1.71 3.61
CA GLY A 317 3.19 2.41 3.08
C GLY A 317 3.81 1.68 1.89
N LEU A 318 4.19 0.42 2.10
CA LEU A 318 4.83 -0.42 1.09
C LEU A 318 3.91 -0.70 -0.11
N MET A 319 2.64 -1.00 0.15
CA MET A 319 1.63 -1.23 -0.89
C MET A 319 1.48 -0.04 -1.83
N PHE A 320 1.54 1.18 -1.31
CA PHE A 320 1.48 2.39 -2.11
C PHE A 320 2.78 2.67 -2.88
N ILE A 321 3.95 2.56 -2.22
CA ILE A 321 5.27 2.80 -2.85
C ILE A 321 5.54 1.78 -3.97
N ALA A 322 5.09 0.54 -3.77
CA ALA A 322 5.17 -0.48 -4.81
C ALA A 322 4.40 -0.06 -6.07
N GLY A 323 3.27 0.64 -5.87
CA GLY A 323 2.36 1.02 -6.93
C GLY A 323 1.93 -0.19 -7.76
N TYR A 324 1.62 0.03 -9.03
CA TYR A 324 1.12 -1.02 -9.91
C TYR A 324 2.19 -1.64 -10.80
N ALA A 325 3.47 -1.26 -10.74
CA ALA A 325 4.50 -1.78 -11.66
C ALA A 325 4.97 -3.20 -11.29
N LEU A 326 4.06 -4.18 -11.38
CA LEU A 326 4.26 -5.57 -10.95
C LEU A 326 4.80 -6.44 -12.09
N LEU A 327 5.93 -6.11 -12.71
CA LEU A 327 6.55 -7.00 -13.72
C LEU A 327 7.87 -7.53 -13.15
N PHE A 328 7.91 -8.81 -12.77
CA PHE A 328 9.09 -9.52 -12.25
C PHE A 328 9.99 -8.69 -11.33
N SER A 329 9.40 -7.97 -10.39
CA SER A 329 10.13 -6.96 -9.64
C SER A 329 9.94 -7.11 -8.14
N ASN A 330 10.86 -6.47 -7.42
CA ASN A 330 10.78 -6.25 -5.99
C ASN A 330 9.44 -5.58 -5.59
N LEU A 331 8.72 -4.95 -6.53
CA LEU A 331 7.43 -4.33 -6.24
C LEU A 331 6.34 -5.33 -5.96
N THR A 332 6.34 -6.47 -6.63
CA THR A 332 5.42 -7.55 -6.34
C THR A 332 5.62 -8.08 -4.93
N LEU A 333 6.87 -8.30 -4.56
CA LEU A 333 7.25 -8.72 -3.22
C LEU A 333 6.93 -7.65 -2.16
N MET A 334 7.01 -6.35 -2.49
CA MET A 334 6.58 -5.26 -1.59
C MET A 334 5.09 -5.27 -1.34
N VAL A 335 4.26 -5.48 -2.38
CA VAL A 335 2.81 -5.60 -2.22
C VAL A 335 2.47 -6.82 -1.36
N VAL A 336 3.12 -7.96 -1.61
CA VAL A 336 2.94 -9.18 -0.81
C VAL A 336 3.33 -8.93 0.66
N LEU A 337 4.49 -8.33 0.92
CA LEU A 337 4.90 -7.98 2.28
C LEU A 337 3.89 -7.01 2.91
N GLY A 338 3.47 -5.98 2.20
CA GLY A 338 2.57 -4.97 2.73
C GLY A 338 1.19 -5.54 3.10
N VAL A 339 0.62 -6.41 2.26
CA VAL A 339 -0.63 -7.14 2.55
C VAL A 339 -0.43 -8.12 3.71
N MET A 340 0.72 -8.79 3.79
CA MET A 340 1.05 -9.68 4.90
C MET A 340 1.14 -8.94 6.24
N LEU A 341 1.72 -7.73 6.25
CA LEU A 341 1.77 -6.83 7.40
C LEU A 341 0.39 -6.32 7.79
N LEU A 342 -0.45 -5.94 6.82
CA LEU A 342 -1.85 -5.58 7.08
C LEU A 342 -2.64 -6.74 7.67
N ALA A 343 -2.49 -7.96 7.13
CA ALA A 343 -3.16 -9.15 7.65
C ALA A 343 -2.62 -9.57 9.03
N ALA A 344 -1.46 -9.07 9.45
CA ALA A 344 -0.92 -9.25 10.79
C ALA A 344 -1.40 -8.17 11.79
N ASP A 345 -2.00 -7.08 11.33
CA ASP A 345 -2.57 -6.00 12.15
C ASP A 345 -3.84 -6.46 12.88
N ARG A 346 -3.73 -7.37 13.85
CA ARG A 346 -4.89 -7.86 14.60
C ARG A 346 -5.29 -6.84 15.67
N ALA A 347 -6.54 -6.36 15.62
CA ALA A 347 -7.21 -5.89 16.82
C ALA A 347 -7.42 -7.12 17.71
N LYS A 348 -6.81 -7.19 18.89
CA LYS A 348 -7.00 -8.34 19.77
C LYS A 348 -8.51 -8.50 20.02
N ALA A 349 -9.07 -9.65 19.65
CA ALA A 349 -10.38 -10.04 20.14
C ALA A 349 -10.34 -10.03 21.66
N ALA A 350 -11.45 -9.67 22.30
CA ALA A 350 -11.65 -9.80 23.74
C ALA A 350 -11.65 -11.28 24.17
N THR A 351 -10.55 -12.00 23.95
CA THR A 351 -10.25 -13.32 24.49
C THR A 351 -9.17 -13.14 25.56
N ALA A 352 -9.52 -12.32 26.55
CA ALA A 352 -8.94 -12.32 27.88
C ALA A 352 -10.05 -12.40 28.95
N GLU A 353 -11.17 -13.04 28.61
CA GLU A 353 -12.21 -13.45 29.56
C GLU A 353 -12.63 -14.91 29.30
N VAL A 354 -11.65 -15.82 29.14
CA VAL A 354 -11.89 -17.25 29.36
C VAL A 354 -10.67 -17.83 30.07
N SER A 355 -10.42 -17.36 31.29
CA SER A 355 -9.56 -18.04 32.26
C SER A 355 -9.83 -17.48 33.66
N THR A 356 -11.02 -17.74 34.19
CA THR A 356 -11.34 -17.93 35.63
C THR A 356 -12.85 -18.24 35.73
N ARG A 357 -13.26 -19.38 35.16
CA ARG A 357 -14.36 -20.13 35.78
C ARG A 357 -13.69 -21.33 36.44
N GLU A 358 -12.93 -21.00 37.49
CA GLU A 358 -12.41 -21.97 38.43
C GLU A 358 -13.57 -22.80 38.99
N GLY A 359 -13.24 -24.06 39.26
CA GLY A 359 -14.17 -25.11 39.56
C GLY A 359 -15.04 -24.87 40.80
N SER A 360 -16.16 -25.58 40.79
CA SER A 360 -16.74 -26.28 41.95
C SER A 360 -16.13 -25.94 43.31
N VAL A 361 -16.85 -25.14 44.10
CA VAL A 361 -16.86 -25.28 45.56
C VAL A 361 -18.31 -25.28 46.02
N MET A 362 -18.71 -26.39 46.67
CA MET A 362 -20.00 -26.59 47.31
C MET A 362 -20.30 -25.53 48.39
N PRO A 363 -21.57 -25.33 48.78
CA PRO A 363 -21.94 -24.38 49.82
C PRO A 363 -21.70 -24.99 51.21
N ALA A 364 -20.96 -24.30 52.06
CA ALA A 364 -20.99 -24.50 53.50
C ALA A 364 -20.60 -23.20 54.21
N SER A 365 -21.55 -22.58 54.91
CA SER A 365 -21.23 -21.81 56.10
C SER A 365 -22.43 -21.86 57.05
N GLU A 366 -22.32 -22.80 57.99
CA GLU A 366 -23.05 -22.80 59.25
C GLU A 366 -22.86 -21.45 59.95
N ARG A 367 -23.97 -20.77 60.24
CA ARG A 367 -24.01 -19.70 61.22
C ARG A 367 -24.26 -20.31 62.59
N LEU A 368 -23.18 -20.59 63.32
CA LEU A 368 -23.19 -20.71 64.78
C LEU A 368 -22.82 -19.35 65.37
N VAL A 369 -23.84 -18.63 65.83
CA VAL A 369 -23.71 -17.43 66.68
C VAL A 369 -24.28 -17.80 68.04
N THR A 370 -23.40 -18.01 69.03
CA THR A 370 -23.74 -17.99 70.46
C THR A 370 -22.53 -17.57 71.30
N GLY A 371 -22.69 -16.46 72.04
CA GLY A 371 -22.06 -16.04 73.33
C GLY A 371 -20.53 -15.84 73.36
N HIS A 372 -19.93 -14.89 74.07
CA HIS A 372 -20.26 -14.06 75.26
C HIS A 372 -19.45 -12.74 75.15
N VAL A 373 -19.79 -11.59 75.75
CA VAL A 373 -20.10 -11.21 77.14
C VAL A 373 -20.90 -9.91 77.11
#